data_AF-A0A2T7CS48-F1
#
_entry.id   AF-A0A2T7CS48-F1
#
_cell.length_a   1.000
_cell.length_b   1.000
_cell.length_c   1.000
_cell.angle_alpha   90.00
_cell.angle_beta   90.00
_cell.angle_gamma   90.00
#
_symmetry.space_group_name_H-M   'P 1'
#
loop_
_entity.id
_entity.type
_entity.pdbx_description
1 polymer ?
#
loop_
_entity_poly.entity_id
_entity_poly.type
_entity_poly.pdbx_seq_one_letter_code
_entity_poly.pdbx_strand_id
1 'polypeptide(L)'
;MVRKWDAQEERLINLSEEEEIRYSEAVRRFEFDDQLGPYNLDSYGDWKQLSSYLSQSAIERLEPIGGQITIALESSWMDKAPQSDMERRLMEQLRESKFAKNAPVQAERRGCYYTSIPASVKHKNVSGGDLTALNLDKTSLLESVLAKNYQGQEDLLLGELQFAFIAFMMGQSLEAFMQWKALVSLLLSCSEAPLHTRTNLFVKFLRTFYYQLKHGFQRTQDSRSEDVGSSLFLDEAWFSRDIFLYRLSKDFFTVVFEAPVVDGDLLSWARKLKTLLETTFGWDLEDNAVNLIDEDDEFAPVVVEMDGS
;
A
#
# COMPACT_ATOMS: atom_id res chain seq x y z
N MET A 1 22.70 8.49 13.00
CA MET A 1 23.21 7.67 11.88
C MET A 1 24.03 8.56 10.98
N VAL A 2 25.29 8.21 10.76
CA VAL A 2 26.17 8.88 9.80
C VAL A 2 26.54 7.87 8.72
N ARG A 3 26.42 8.25 7.45
CA ARG A 3 26.73 7.40 6.30
C ARG A 3 27.82 8.04 5.46
N LYS A 4 28.59 7.22 4.75
CA LYS A 4 29.62 7.68 3.80
C LYS A 4 29.31 7.18 2.41
N TRP A 5 29.53 8.03 1.41
CA TRP A 5 29.47 7.64 0.01
C TRP A 5 30.65 6.74 -0.35
N ASP A 6 30.37 5.56 -0.85
CA ASP A 6 31.34 4.66 -1.47
C ASP A 6 31.25 4.81 -3.00
N ALA A 7 32.34 5.24 -3.63
CA ALA A 7 32.38 5.50 -5.06
C ALA A 7 32.51 4.23 -5.92
N GLN A 8 32.96 3.10 -5.35
CA GLN A 8 33.06 1.84 -6.08
C GLN A 8 31.71 1.15 -6.13
N GLU A 9 30.99 1.18 -5.00
CA GLU A 9 29.68 0.55 -4.83
C GLU A 9 28.52 1.49 -5.17
N GLU A 10 28.81 2.76 -5.48
CA GLU A 10 27.86 3.85 -5.76
C GLU A 10 26.71 3.92 -4.73
N ARG A 11 27.05 3.79 -3.44
CA ARG A 11 26.05 3.74 -2.37
C ARG A 11 26.54 4.30 -1.05
N LEU A 12 25.58 4.58 -0.16
CA LEU A 12 25.83 4.99 1.21
C LEU A 12 26.08 3.76 2.11
N ILE A 13 27.29 3.66 2.65
CA ILE A 13 27.71 2.58 3.56
C ILE A 13 27.74 3.05 5.01
N ASN A 14 27.64 2.08 5.93
CA ASN A 14 27.84 2.32 7.36
C ASN A 14 29.30 2.63 7.64
N LEU A 15 29.53 3.49 8.62
CA LEU A 15 30.85 3.81 9.15
C LEU A 15 31.27 2.80 10.22
N SER A 16 32.55 2.79 10.58
CA SER A 16 32.98 2.14 11.82
C SER A 16 32.41 2.88 13.03
N GLU A 17 32.25 2.17 14.16
CA GLU A 17 31.74 2.77 15.40
C GLU A 17 32.55 4.01 15.82
N GLU A 18 33.88 3.94 15.69
CA GLU A 18 34.79 5.04 16.02
C GLU A 18 34.52 6.29 15.17
N GLU A 19 34.30 6.11 13.86
CA GLU A 19 34.00 7.22 12.96
C GLU A 19 32.61 7.80 13.23
N GLU A 20 31.60 6.96 13.47
CA GLU A 20 30.25 7.43 13.79
C GLU A 20 30.21 8.26 15.07
N ILE A 21 30.95 7.85 16.12
CA ILE A 21 31.09 8.63 17.36
C ILE A 21 31.75 9.98 17.06
N ARG A 22 32.87 9.98 16.33
CA ARG A 22 33.60 11.22 15.99
C ARG A 22 32.72 12.22 15.22
N TYR A 23 32.00 11.77 14.19
CA TYR A 23 31.11 12.64 13.44
C TYR A 23 29.92 13.12 14.27
N SER A 24 29.36 12.25 15.13
CA SER A 24 28.28 12.63 16.04
C SER A 24 28.70 13.71 17.04
N GLU A 25 29.94 13.66 17.53
CA GLU A 25 30.49 14.70 18.40
C GLU A 25 30.73 16.02 17.66
N ALA A 26 31.24 15.98 16.43
CA ALA A 26 31.47 17.17 15.62
C ALA A 26 30.15 17.88 15.27
N VAL A 27 29.06 17.14 14.98
CA VAL A 27 27.71 17.71 14.82
C VAL A 27 27.25 18.40 16.10
N ARG A 28 27.44 17.78 17.28
CA ARG A 28 27.06 18.39 18.58
C ARG A 28 27.86 19.64 18.92
N ARG A 29 29.07 19.77 18.36
CA ARG A 29 29.93 20.95 18.49
C ARG A 29 29.66 22.01 17.42
N PHE A 30 28.66 21.81 16.57
CA PHE A 30 28.29 22.70 15.47
C PHE A 30 29.41 22.90 14.45
N GLU A 31 30.34 21.94 14.33
CA GLU A 31 31.48 22.03 13.39
C GLU A 31 31.05 21.96 11.92
N PHE A 32 29.82 21.50 11.65
CA PHE A 32 29.24 21.36 10.30
C PHE A 32 28.02 22.26 10.07
N ASP A 33 27.72 23.20 10.97
CA ASP A 33 26.45 23.94 10.95
C ASP A 33 26.23 24.69 9.63
N ASP A 34 27.29 25.29 9.09
CA ASP A 34 27.28 26.00 7.80
C ASP A 34 26.99 25.09 6.59
N GLN A 35 27.14 23.76 6.72
CA GLN A 35 26.96 22.80 5.64
C GLN A 35 25.79 21.83 5.86
N LEU A 36 25.06 21.94 6.97
CA LEU A 36 23.91 21.12 7.27
C LEU A 36 22.61 21.81 6.86
N GLY A 37 21.70 21.06 6.23
CA GLY A 37 20.35 21.52 5.97
C GLY A 37 19.49 21.41 7.23
N PRO A 38 18.68 22.43 7.58
CA PRO A 38 17.74 22.31 8.68
C PRO A 38 16.70 21.22 8.37
N TYR A 39 16.30 20.46 9.39
CA TYR A 39 15.19 19.51 9.25
C TYR A 39 13.90 20.29 8.97
N ASN A 40 13.12 19.84 7.98
CA ASN A 40 11.84 20.45 7.66
C ASN A 40 10.79 20.12 8.73
N LEU A 41 10.74 20.94 9.78
CA LEU A 41 9.79 20.80 10.89
C LEU A 41 8.34 21.05 10.47
N ASP A 42 8.11 21.78 9.37
CA ASP A 42 6.76 22.05 8.87
C ASP A 42 6.07 20.77 8.41
N SER A 43 6.83 19.83 7.83
CA SER A 43 6.35 18.51 7.41
C SER A 43 6.31 17.46 8.53
N TYR A 44 6.72 17.79 9.76
CA TYR A 44 6.74 16.82 10.87
C TYR A 44 5.34 16.29 11.22
N GLY A 45 4.32 17.15 11.17
CA GLY A 45 2.94 16.77 11.43
C GLY A 45 2.42 15.71 10.45
N ASP A 46 2.76 15.88 9.18
CA ASP A 46 2.40 14.97 8.10
C ASP A 46 3.17 13.64 8.23
N TRP A 47 4.48 13.72 8.47
CA TRP A 47 5.32 12.55 8.73
C TRP A 47 4.77 11.70 9.87
N LYS A 48 4.28 12.35 10.94
CA LYS A 48 3.68 11.66 12.08
C LYS A 48 2.39 10.90 11.71
N GLN A 49 1.57 11.42 10.79
CA GLN A 49 0.38 10.67 10.33
C GLN A 49 0.76 9.48 9.44
N LEU A 50 1.83 9.61 8.64
CA LEU A 50 2.32 8.56 7.76
C LEU A 50 3.07 7.44 8.50
N SER A 51 3.55 7.69 9.72
CA SER A 51 4.38 6.77 10.50
C SER A 51 3.83 6.43 11.89
N SER A 52 2.58 6.76 12.18
CA SER A 52 1.99 6.63 13.53
C SER A 52 1.98 5.21 14.13
N TYR A 53 2.02 4.18 13.30
CA TYR A 53 2.04 2.75 13.68
C TYR A 53 3.39 2.09 13.41
N LEU A 54 4.38 2.84 12.89
CA LEU A 54 5.73 2.36 12.71
C LEU A 54 6.48 2.36 14.03
N SER A 55 6.56 1.18 14.64
CA SER A 55 7.44 0.91 15.77
C SER A 55 8.82 0.46 15.30
N GLN A 56 9.83 0.63 16.15
CA GLN A 56 11.17 0.10 15.89
C GLN A 56 11.14 -1.42 15.61
N SER A 57 10.37 -2.18 16.40
CA SER A 57 10.19 -3.62 16.18
C SER A 57 9.52 -3.96 14.84
N ALA A 58 8.63 -3.10 14.33
CA ALA A 58 8.03 -3.29 13.02
C ALA A 58 9.06 -3.06 11.90
N ILE A 59 9.92 -2.04 12.05
CA ILE A 59 11.01 -1.76 11.10
C ILE A 59 12.00 -2.93 11.10
N GLU A 60 12.51 -3.34 12.26
CA GLU A 60 13.48 -4.45 12.39
C GLU A 60 12.95 -5.78 11.81
N ARG A 61 11.64 -6.01 11.90
CA ARG A 61 10.99 -7.19 11.32
C ARG A 61 10.91 -7.13 9.79
N LEU A 62 10.71 -5.95 9.22
CA LEU A 62 10.42 -5.75 7.79
C LEU A 62 11.64 -5.39 6.96
N GLU A 63 12.59 -4.69 7.55
CA GLU A 63 13.77 -4.16 6.91
C GLU A 63 14.62 -5.29 6.30
N PRO A 64 15.08 -5.17 5.04
CA PRO A 64 15.96 -6.15 4.42
C PRO A 64 17.30 -6.24 5.16
N ILE A 65 17.99 -7.38 5.02
CA ILE A 65 19.35 -7.52 5.56
C ILE A 65 20.25 -6.41 4.99
N GLY A 66 20.80 -5.58 5.89
CA GLY A 66 21.65 -4.43 5.54
C GLY A 66 20.90 -3.10 5.33
N GLY A 67 19.57 -3.08 5.46
CA GLY A 67 18.77 -1.86 5.48
C GLY A 67 18.62 -1.12 4.15
N GLN A 68 18.95 -1.79 3.05
CA GLN A 68 18.92 -1.20 1.72
C GLN A 68 17.68 -1.68 0.95
N ILE A 69 16.78 -0.76 0.66
CA ILE A 69 15.65 -0.97 -0.24
C ILE A 69 16.06 -0.44 -1.61
N THR A 70 16.20 -1.31 -2.59
CA THR A 70 16.59 -0.96 -3.96
C THR A 70 15.95 -1.90 -4.97
N ILE A 71 15.49 -1.33 -6.09
CA ILE A 71 14.82 -2.04 -7.18
C ILE A 71 15.69 -3.22 -7.70
N ALA A 72 17.02 -3.07 -7.70
CA ALA A 72 17.94 -4.10 -8.18
C ALA A 72 17.91 -5.41 -7.36
N LEU A 73 17.40 -5.36 -6.12
CA LEU A 73 17.37 -6.49 -5.19
C LEU A 73 15.96 -7.05 -4.97
N GLU A 74 14.97 -6.51 -5.67
CA GLU A 74 13.55 -6.92 -5.57
C GLU A 74 13.23 -8.05 -6.55
N SER A 75 13.56 -9.29 -6.19
CA SER A 75 13.25 -10.48 -7.01
C SER A 75 12.10 -11.34 -6.46
N SER A 76 11.74 -11.16 -5.19
CA SER A 76 10.77 -11.98 -4.44
C SER A 76 9.34 -11.95 -4.99
N TRP A 77 8.94 -10.87 -5.66
CA TRP A 77 7.58 -10.72 -6.19
C TRP A 77 7.41 -11.36 -7.57
N MET A 78 8.50 -11.68 -8.28
CA MET A 78 8.46 -12.38 -9.58
C MET A 78 7.95 -13.82 -9.49
N ASP A 79 7.98 -14.42 -8.30
CA ASP A 79 7.50 -15.79 -8.04
C ASP A 79 5.97 -15.87 -7.81
N LYS A 80 5.29 -14.71 -7.63
CA LYS A 80 3.85 -14.67 -7.43
C LYS A 80 3.13 -14.67 -8.78
N ALA A 81 2.03 -15.42 -8.89
CA ALA A 81 1.20 -15.40 -10.09
C ALA A 81 0.52 -14.02 -10.25
N PRO A 82 0.56 -13.41 -11.45
CA PRO A 82 -0.08 -12.13 -11.70
C PRO A 82 -1.61 -12.25 -11.53
N GLN A 83 -2.21 -11.25 -10.91
CA GLN A 83 -3.66 -11.18 -10.65
C GLN A 83 -4.42 -10.34 -11.68
N SER A 84 -3.71 -9.55 -12.48
CA SER A 84 -4.28 -8.73 -13.55
C SER A 84 -3.44 -8.81 -14.82
N ASP A 85 -4.03 -8.45 -15.96
CA ASP A 85 -3.30 -8.36 -17.22
C ASP A 85 -2.22 -7.28 -17.17
N MET A 86 -2.42 -6.20 -16.42
CA MET A 86 -1.41 -5.17 -16.19
C MET A 86 -0.21 -5.72 -15.42
N GLU A 87 -0.44 -6.52 -14.37
CA GLU A 87 0.64 -7.20 -13.64
C GLU A 87 1.37 -8.20 -14.54
N ARG A 88 0.66 -8.92 -15.42
CA ARG A 88 1.28 -9.83 -16.39
C ARG A 88 2.20 -9.06 -17.34
N ARG A 89 1.74 -7.95 -17.92
CA ARG A 89 2.56 -7.09 -18.79
C ARG A 89 3.77 -6.52 -18.08
N LEU A 90 3.61 -6.08 -16.83
CA LEU A 90 4.71 -5.59 -16.00
C LEU A 90 5.77 -6.68 -15.77
N MET A 91 5.34 -7.91 -15.45
CA MET A 91 6.25 -9.05 -15.30
C MET A 91 6.98 -9.38 -16.60
N GLU A 92 6.31 -9.32 -17.75
CA GLU A 92 6.93 -9.51 -19.07
C GLU A 92 7.99 -8.44 -19.34
N GLN A 93 7.66 -7.16 -19.14
CA GLN A 93 8.60 -6.05 -19.30
C GLN A 93 9.84 -6.20 -18.41
N LEU A 94 9.65 -6.60 -17.16
CA LEU A 94 10.74 -6.75 -16.21
C LEU A 94 11.62 -7.98 -16.51
N ARG A 95 11.03 -9.08 -17.01
CA ARG A 95 11.78 -10.25 -17.50
C ARG A 95 12.61 -9.94 -18.74
N GLU A 96 12.10 -9.10 -19.63
CA GLU A 96 12.80 -8.66 -20.84
C GLU A 96 13.87 -7.61 -20.55
N SER A 97 13.77 -6.91 -19.42
CA SER A 97 14.70 -5.86 -19.02
C SER A 97 16.12 -6.37 -18.81
N LYS A 98 17.11 -5.53 -19.13
CA LYS A 98 18.55 -5.84 -18.94
C LYS A 98 18.95 -5.97 -17.47
N PHE A 99 18.13 -5.50 -16.53
CA PHE A 99 18.40 -5.53 -15.09
C PHE A 99 18.42 -6.96 -14.53
N ALA A 100 17.52 -7.84 -14.99
CA ALA A 100 17.48 -9.24 -14.58
C ALA A 100 18.73 -10.04 -15.02
N LYS A 101 19.45 -9.59 -16.06
CA LYS A 101 20.62 -10.28 -16.62
C LYS A 101 21.93 -9.98 -15.89
N ASN A 102 21.96 -8.89 -15.11
CA ASN A 102 23.16 -8.41 -14.40
C ASN A 102 23.05 -8.56 -12.88
N ALA A 103 21.94 -9.08 -12.36
CA ALA A 103 21.76 -9.30 -10.93
C ALA A 103 22.70 -10.42 -10.45
N PRO A 104 23.46 -10.22 -9.36
CA PRO A 104 24.36 -11.24 -8.83
C PRO A 104 23.58 -12.52 -8.48
N VAL A 105 24.12 -13.67 -8.89
CA VAL A 105 23.52 -15.02 -8.79
C VAL A 105 23.36 -15.51 -7.33
N GLN A 106 23.81 -14.73 -6.34
CA GLN A 106 23.76 -15.14 -4.93
C GLN A 106 22.38 -14.88 -4.31
N ALA A 107 21.71 -16.01 -4.08
CA ALA A 107 20.35 -16.20 -3.58
C ALA A 107 20.17 -15.89 -2.08
N GLU A 108 20.55 -14.70 -1.63
CA GLU A 108 20.08 -14.20 -0.34
C GLU A 108 18.92 -13.24 -0.58
N ARG A 109 17.79 -13.49 0.09
CA ARG A 109 16.60 -12.64 0.00
C ARG A 109 16.95 -11.26 0.56
N ARG A 110 17.17 -10.30 -0.33
CA ARG A 110 17.52 -8.91 0.00
C ARG A 110 16.34 -7.92 -0.11
N GLY A 111 15.14 -8.43 -0.40
CA GLY A 111 13.89 -7.67 -0.33
C GLY A 111 13.35 -7.57 1.10
N CYS A 112 12.32 -6.76 1.29
CA CYS A 112 11.70 -6.58 2.60
C CYS A 112 10.98 -7.87 3.04
N TYR A 113 10.90 -8.10 4.35
CA TYR A 113 10.30 -9.32 4.93
C TYR A 113 8.79 -9.14 5.17
N TYR A 114 8.07 -8.77 4.12
CA TYR A 114 6.62 -8.57 4.17
C TYR A 114 5.86 -9.84 4.51
N THR A 115 4.73 -9.66 5.19
CA THR A 115 3.76 -10.70 5.49
C THR A 115 3.11 -11.19 4.19
N SER A 116 3.07 -12.50 3.97
CA SER A 116 2.39 -13.05 2.80
C SER A 116 0.87 -12.92 2.95
N ILE A 117 0.26 -12.15 2.05
CA ILE A 117 -1.20 -12.00 1.94
C ILE A 117 -1.72 -12.89 0.80
N PRO A 118 -2.48 -13.96 1.10
CA PRO A 118 -3.09 -14.80 0.08
C PRO A 118 -4.10 -14.03 -0.77
N ALA A 119 -4.03 -14.17 -2.09
CA ALA A 119 -4.98 -13.58 -3.03
C ALA A 119 -6.41 -14.13 -2.84
N SER A 120 -6.52 -15.44 -2.63
CA SER A 120 -7.77 -16.14 -2.46
C SER A 120 -7.65 -17.22 -1.40
N VAL A 121 -8.76 -17.45 -0.71
CA VAL A 121 -8.90 -18.53 0.26
C VAL A 121 -9.14 -19.82 -0.54
N LYS A 122 -8.19 -20.75 -0.45
CA LYS A 122 -8.26 -22.05 -1.13
C LYS A 122 -8.29 -23.16 -0.09
N HIS A 123 -9.47 -23.72 0.16
CA HIS A 123 -9.64 -24.88 1.04
C HIS A 123 -10.10 -26.09 0.22
N LYS A 124 -9.36 -27.19 0.33
CA LYS A 124 -9.64 -28.44 -0.41
C LYS A 124 -10.89 -29.18 0.07
N ASN A 125 -11.42 -28.84 1.25
CA ASN A 125 -12.48 -29.59 1.94
C ASN A 125 -13.74 -28.73 2.22
N VAL A 126 -13.92 -27.64 1.49
CA VAL A 126 -15.04 -26.69 1.67
C VAL A 126 -15.94 -26.75 0.45
N SER A 127 -17.26 -26.61 0.64
CA SER A 127 -18.21 -26.61 -0.48
C SER A 127 -17.94 -25.41 -1.41
N GLY A 128 -18.33 -25.50 -2.69
CA GLY A 128 -18.14 -24.41 -3.64
C GLY A 128 -18.83 -23.11 -3.22
N GLY A 129 -20.03 -23.21 -2.62
CA GLY A 129 -20.77 -22.07 -2.09
C GLY A 129 -20.05 -21.41 -0.91
N ASP A 130 -19.60 -22.21 0.05
CA ASP A 130 -18.85 -21.71 1.21
C ASP A 130 -17.50 -21.09 0.80
N LEU A 131 -16.82 -21.67 -0.19
CA LEU A 131 -15.57 -21.12 -0.72
C LEU A 131 -15.79 -19.79 -1.44
N THR A 132 -16.93 -19.63 -2.12
CA THR A 132 -17.33 -18.36 -2.74
C THR A 132 -17.60 -17.32 -1.65
N ALA A 133 -18.39 -17.67 -0.63
CA ALA A 133 -18.67 -16.78 0.50
C ALA A 133 -17.38 -16.29 1.20
N LEU A 134 -16.41 -17.19 1.44
CA LEU A 134 -15.10 -16.84 2.02
C LEU A 134 -14.24 -15.93 1.13
N ASN A 135 -14.53 -15.86 -0.17
CA ASN A 135 -13.81 -14.99 -1.10
C ASN A 135 -14.58 -13.70 -1.43
N LEU A 136 -15.88 -13.64 -1.16
CA LEU A 136 -16.68 -12.40 -1.20
C LEU A 136 -16.41 -11.53 0.04
N ASP A 137 -16.31 -12.14 1.22
CA ASP A 137 -15.91 -11.44 2.45
C ASP A 137 -14.56 -11.97 2.97
N LYS A 138 -13.54 -11.10 2.94
CA LYS A 138 -12.19 -11.43 3.39
C LYS A 138 -12.00 -11.32 4.90
N THR A 139 -13.05 -11.08 5.69
CA THR A 139 -12.98 -11.01 7.16
C THR A 139 -12.29 -12.23 7.78
N SER A 140 -12.63 -13.45 7.33
CA SER A 140 -12.00 -14.68 7.82
C SER A 140 -10.49 -14.78 7.49
N LEU A 141 -10.10 -14.23 6.33
CA LEU A 141 -8.70 -14.16 5.91
C LEU A 141 -7.94 -13.13 6.76
N LEU A 142 -8.53 -11.96 7.01
CA LEU A 142 -7.97 -10.94 7.89
C LEU A 142 -7.71 -11.50 9.29
N GLU A 143 -8.68 -12.19 9.89
CA GLU A 143 -8.51 -12.84 11.20
C GLU A 143 -7.38 -13.87 11.18
N SER A 144 -7.27 -14.66 10.12
CA SER A 144 -6.19 -15.64 9.95
C SER A 144 -4.81 -14.99 9.84
N VAL A 145 -4.71 -13.86 9.12
CA VAL A 145 -3.47 -13.09 8.96
C VAL A 145 -3.06 -12.46 10.30
N LEU A 146 -4.00 -11.84 11.01
CA LEU A 146 -3.78 -11.25 12.33
C LEU A 146 -3.31 -12.28 13.35
N ALA A 147 -3.98 -13.43 13.43
CA ALA A 147 -3.62 -14.49 14.37
C ALA A 147 -2.23 -15.07 14.09
N LYS A 148 -1.91 -15.36 12.83
CA LYS A 148 -0.65 -16.04 12.46
C LYS A 148 0.57 -15.14 12.52
N ASN A 149 0.45 -13.90 12.05
CA ASN A 149 1.61 -13.05 11.78
C ASN A 149 1.76 -11.90 12.79
N TYR A 150 0.68 -11.52 13.46
CA TYR A 150 0.63 -10.34 14.32
C TYR A 150 0.18 -10.63 15.75
N GLN A 151 -0.06 -11.90 16.10
CA GLN A 151 -0.54 -12.32 17.42
C GLN A 151 -1.84 -11.58 17.84
N GLY A 152 -2.67 -11.22 16.86
CA GLY A 152 -3.89 -10.42 17.06
C GLY A 152 -3.67 -8.91 17.26
N GLN A 153 -2.43 -8.41 17.24
CA GLN A 153 -2.12 -6.99 17.39
C GLN A 153 -2.34 -6.23 16.08
N GLU A 154 -3.47 -5.55 15.99
CA GLU A 154 -3.93 -4.80 14.81
C GLU A 154 -2.95 -3.69 14.38
N ASP A 155 -2.33 -3.01 15.35
CA ASP A 155 -1.42 -1.89 15.08
C ASP A 155 -0.16 -2.35 14.33
N LEU A 156 0.27 -3.61 14.47
CA LEU A 156 1.41 -4.14 13.72
C LEU A 156 1.09 -4.35 12.23
N LEU A 157 -0.16 -4.69 11.89
CA LEU A 157 -0.63 -4.76 10.51
C LEU A 157 -0.63 -3.36 9.87
N LEU A 158 -1.10 -2.35 10.60
CA LEU A 158 -1.07 -0.95 10.16
C LEU A 158 0.37 -0.41 10.04
N GLY A 159 1.27 -0.85 10.92
CA GLY A 159 2.70 -0.56 10.81
C GLY A 159 3.30 -1.11 9.52
N GLU A 160 2.96 -2.35 9.14
CA GLU A 160 3.40 -2.91 7.85
C GLU A 160 2.81 -2.16 6.65
N LEU A 161 1.52 -1.76 6.72
CA LEU A 161 0.89 -0.93 5.71
C LEU A 161 1.61 0.42 5.52
N GLN A 162 1.98 1.09 6.62
CA GLN A 162 2.73 2.34 6.58
C GLN A 162 4.15 2.16 6.07
N PHE A 163 4.83 1.09 6.49
CA PHE A 163 6.18 0.76 6.01
C PHE A 163 6.17 0.58 4.50
N ALA A 164 5.23 -0.25 3.99
CA ALA A 164 5.09 -0.53 2.57
C ALA A 164 4.79 0.74 1.77
N PHE A 165 3.91 1.62 2.26
CA PHE A 165 3.64 2.89 1.61
C PHE A 165 4.88 3.79 1.54
N ILE A 166 5.63 3.92 2.64
CA ILE A 166 6.83 4.77 2.69
C ILE A 166 7.93 4.21 1.78
N ALA A 167 8.18 2.90 1.84
CA ALA A 167 9.16 2.24 0.98
C ALA A 167 8.77 2.32 -0.51
N PHE A 168 7.48 2.30 -0.82
CA PHE A 168 6.98 2.56 -2.17
C PHE A 168 7.23 4.02 -2.59
N MET A 169 6.74 5.00 -1.82
CA MET A 169 6.78 6.42 -2.23
C MET A 169 8.20 6.99 -2.24
N MET A 170 9.01 6.70 -1.20
CA MET A 170 10.36 7.25 -1.09
C MET A 170 11.42 6.32 -1.66
N GLY A 171 11.25 5.01 -1.52
CA GLY A 171 12.21 4.01 -2.00
C GLY A 171 11.97 3.52 -3.43
N GLN A 172 10.86 3.94 -4.06
CA GLN A 172 10.46 3.48 -5.41
C GLN A 172 10.38 1.95 -5.51
N SER A 173 10.05 1.31 -4.39
CA SER A 173 10.02 -0.15 -4.27
C SER A 173 8.75 -0.72 -4.86
N LEU A 174 8.88 -1.55 -5.89
CA LEU A 174 7.76 -2.26 -6.49
C LEU A 174 7.24 -3.36 -5.56
N GLU A 175 8.14 -4.05 -4.85
CA GLU A 175 7.75 -5.02 -3.81
C GLU A 175 6.88 -4.35 -2.74
N ALA A 176 7.26 -3.15 -2.29
CA ALA A 176 6.50 -2.39 -1.32
C ALA A 176 5.14 -1.94 -1.86
N PHE A 177 5.07 -1.50 -3.12
CA PHE A 177 3.79 -1.19 -3.77
C PHE A 177 2.84 -2.39 -3.79
N MET A 178 3.35 -3.55 -4.19
CA MET A 178 2.54 -4.78 -4.25
C MET A 178 2.05 -5.20 -2.87
N GLN A 179 2.86 -5.01 -1.83
CA GLN A 179 2.43 -5.28 -0.46
C GLN A 179 1.38 -4.29 0.02
N TRP A 180 1.60 -2.99 -0.20
CA TRP A 180 0.62 -1.95 0.14
C TRP A 180 -0.72 -2.22 -0.54
N LYS A 181 -0.71 -2.52 -1.85
CA LYS A 181 -1.89 -2.94 -2.61
C LYS A 181 -2.56 -4.15 -1.98
N ALA A 182 -1.82 -5.20 -1.65
CA ALA A 182 -2.40 -6.42 -1.06
C ALA A 182 -3.07 -6.18 0.30
N LEU A 183 -2.48 -5.33 1.15
CA LEU A 183 -3.03 -4.97 2.46
C LEU A 183 -4.28 -4.08 2.33
N VAL A 184 -4.24 -3.07 1.46
CA VAL A 184 -5.41 -2.23 1.16
C VAL A 184 -6.54 -3.08 0.60
N SER A 185 -6.24 -3.98 -0.35
CA SER A 185 -7.25 -4.87 -0.92
C SER A 185 -7.85 -5.79 0.12
N LEU A 186 -7.04 -6.40 0.98
CA LEU A 186 -7.54 -7.26 2.07
C LEU A 186 -8.53 -6.52 2.97
N LEU A 187 -8.18 -5.30 3.39
CA LEU A 187 -9.01 -4.52 4.31
C LEU A 187 -10.29 -4.04 3.63
N LEU A 188 -10.21 -3.45 2.43
CA LEU A 188 -11.40 -2.97 1.71
C LEU A 188 -12.35 -4.10 1.28
N SER A 189 -11.87 -5.34 1.12
CA SER A 189 -12.70 -6.51 0.81
C SER A 189 -13.31 -7.21 2.04
N CYS A 190 -13.30 -6.59 3.22
CA CYS A 190 -13.99 -7.13 4.40
C CYS A 190 -15.35 -6.45 4.58
N SER A 191 -16.42 -7.24 4.72
CA SER A 191 -17.77 -6.71 5.00
C SER A 191 -18.16 -6.79 6.47
N GLU A 192 -17.87 -7.91 7.13
CA GLU A 192 -18.23 -8.13 8.55
C GLU A 192 -17.26 -7.43 9.52
N ALA A 193 -15.96 -7.46 9.21
CA ALA A 193 -14.93 -6.88 10.07
C ALA A 193 -15.13 -5.39 10.42
N PRO A 194 -15.42 -4.49 9.46
CA PRO A 194 -15.64 -3.07 9.78
C PRO A 194 -16.85 -2.84 10.69
N LEU A 195 -17.92 -3.63 10.53
CA LEU A 195 -19.21 -3.38 11.18
C LEU A 195 -19.36 -4.10 12.52
N HIS A 196 -18.67 -5.23 12.72
CA HIS A 196 -18.97 -6.13 13.83
C HIS A 196 -17.76 -6.56 14.66
N THR A 197 -16.68 -7.04 14.04
CA THR A 197 -15.59 -7.69 14.80
C THR A 197 -14.39 -6.78 15.06
N ARG A 198 -14.12 -5.81 14.18
CA ARG A 198 -12.86 -5.06 14.13
C ARG A 198 -13.05 -3.57 13.80
N THR A 199 -14.16 -2.96 14.21
CA THR A 199 -14.48 -1.56 13.90
C THR A 199 -13.33 -0.58 14.20
N ASN A 200 -12.63 -0.75 15.33
CA ASN A 200 -11.51 0.13 15.70
C ASN A 200 -10.33 0.04 14.71
N LEU A 201 -9.96 -1.17 14.27
CA LEU A 201 -8.96 -1.37 13.20
C LEU A 201 -9.36 -0.60 11.94
N PHE A 202 -10.63 -0.66 11.54
CA PHE A 202 -11.10 0.01 10.33
C PHE A 202 -11.11 1.54 10.47
N VAL A 203 -11.46 2.09 11.64
CA VAL A 203 -11.30 3.53 11.93
C VAL A 203 -9.83 3.95 11.76
N LYS A 204 -8.90 3.19 12.35
CA LYS A 204 -7.46 3.46 12.25
C LYS A 204 -6.93 3.29 10.84
N PHE A 205 -7.39 2.28 10.11
CA PHE A 205 -7.05 2.02 8.71
C PHE A 205 -7.52 3.16 7.82
N LEU A 206 -8.80 3.53 7.85
CA LEU A 206 -9.34 4.60 7.00
C LEU A 206 -8.64 5.93 7.27
N ARG A 207 -8.32 6.23 8.52
CA ARG A 207 -7.49 7.40 8.87
C ARG A 207 -6.10 7.32 8.25
N THR A 208 -5.41 6.19 8.41
CA THR A 208 -4.06 5.98 7.88
C THR A 208 -4.06 6.11 6.36
N PHE A 209 -5.01 5.44 5.72
CA PHE A 209 -5.17 5.41 4.28
C PHE A 209 -5.54 6.78 3.72
N TYR A 210 -6.42 7.53 4.38
CA TYR A 210 -6.73 8.91 4.05
C TYR A 210 -5.47 9.78 3.99
N TYR A 211 -4.60 9.73 5.01
CA TYR A 211 -3.37 10.53 5.01
C TYR A 211 -2.36 10.05 3.97
N GLN A 212 -2.23 8.73 3.77
CA GLN A 212 -1.41 8.18 2.69
C GLN A 212 -1.86 8.72 1.33
N LEU A 213 -3.16 8.68 1.03
CA LEU A 213 -3.66 9.17 -0.25
C LEU A 213 -3.54 10.69 -0.38
N LYS A 214 -3.87 11.42 0.70
CA LYS A 214 -3.78 12.86 0.76
C LYS A 214 -2.34 13.33 0.46
N HIS A 215 -1.32 12.69 1.04
CA HIS A 215 0.06 13.11 0.81
C HIS A 215 0.67 12.50 -0.45
N GLY A 216 0.30 11.27 -0.81
CA GLY A 216 0.87 10.57 -1.96
C GLY A 216 0.32 11.02 -3.31
N PHE A 217 -0.91 11.53 -3.34
CA PHE A 217 -1.63 11.82 -4.59
C PHE A 217 -2.26 13.23 -4.64
N GLN A 218 -1.83 14.16 -3.78
CA GLN A 218 -2.23 15.55 -3.96
C GLN A 218 -1.54 16.14 -5.20
N ARG A 219 -2.33 16.65 -6.15
CA ARG A 219 -1.81 17.50 -7.24
C ARG A 219 -1.23 18.76 -6.60
N THR A 220 0.07 18.97 -6.73
CA THR A 220 0.70 20.26 -6.43
C THR A 220 0.12 21.29 -7.40
N GLN A 221 -0.90 22.05 -6.98
CA GLN A 221 -1.45 23.16 -7.76
C GLN A 221 -0.56 24.42 -7.71
N ASP A 222 0.49 24.44 -6.89
CA ASP A 222 1.42 25.57 -6.81
C ASP A 222 2.53 25.49 -7.86
N SER A 223 2.14 25.53 -9.14
CA SER A 223 3.03 25.83 -10.26
C SER A 223 3.38 27.32 -10.34
N ARG A 224 3.92 27.89 -9.24
CA ARG A 224 4.65 29.16 -9.28
C ARG A 224 6.11 29.05 -8.81
N SER A 225 6.53 27.87 -8.37
CA SER A 225 7.93 27.53 -8.16
C SER A 225 8.31 26.42 -9.14
N GLU A 226 9.30 26.69 -10.00
CA GLU A 226 9.93 25.72 -10.92
C GLU A 226 10.75 24.64 -10.18
N ASP A 227 10.39 24.30 -8.94
CA ASP A 227 10.91 23.11 -8.27
C ASP A 227 10.09 21.92 -8.73
N VAL A 228 10.62 21.21 -9.73
CA VAL A 228 10.21 19.88 -10.20
C VAL A 228 10.54 18.85 -9.12
N GLY A 229 9.99 19.04 -7.93
CA GLY A 229 10.13 18.16 -6.77
C GLY A 229 8.91 17.27 -6.66
N SER A 230 8.99 16.07 -7.25
CA SER A 230 8.23 14.90 -6.80
C SER A 230 6.69 14.96 -6.90
N SER A 231 6.13 15.43 -8.03
CA SER A 231 4.82 14.93 -8.51
C SER A 231 5.00 13.49 -8.99
N LEU A 232 5.25 12.58 -8.04
CA LEU A 232 5.46 11.17 -8.31
C LEU A 232 4.09 10.53 -8.67
N PHE A 233 3.87 10.27 -9.96
CA PHE A 233 2.97 9.23 -10.47
C PHE A 233 1.45 9.43 -10.51
N LEU A 234 0.92 10.64 -10.70
CA LEU A 234 -0.45 10.74 -11.23
C LEU A 234 -0.43 10.70 -12.76
N ASP A 235 -0.19 9.51 -13.31
CA ASP A 235 -0.51 9.23 -14.72
C ASP A 235 -2.04 9.18 -14.92
N GLU A 236 -2.53 9.40 -16.14
CA GLU A 236 -3.95 9.31 -16.50
C GLU A 236 -4.57 7.97 -16.07
N ALA A 237 -3.75 6.91 -16.04
CA ALA A 237 -4.13 5.58 -15.57
C ALA A 237 -4.63 5.57 -14.11
N TRP A 238 -4.19 6.49 -13.24
CA TRP A 238 -4.68 6.62 -11.85
C TRP A 238 -6.07 7.26 -11.74
N PHE A 239 -6.53 7.90 -12.81
CA PHE A 239 -7.88 8.47 -12.90
C PHE A 239 -8.88 7.50 -13.55
N SER A 240 -8.40 6.34 -14.02
CA SER A 240 -9.24 5.30 -14.60
C SER A 240 -10.14 4.64 -13.55
N ARG A 241 -11.36 4.27 -13.96
CA ARG A 241 -12.28 3.42 -13.17
C ARG A 241 -11.82 1.96 -13.10
N ASP A 242 -10.87 1.56 -13.95
CA ASP A 242 -10.35 0.18 -14.02
C ASP A 242 -9.25 -0.12 -12.99
N ILE A 243 -9.03 0.78 -12.03
CA ILE A 243 -8.08 0.58 -10.94
C ILE A 243 -8.76 -0.20 -9.83
N PHE A 244 -8.02 -1.16 -9.26
CA PHE A 244 -8.47 -1.95 -8.11
C PHE A 244 -9.05 -1.07 -6.98
N LEU A 245 -8.48 0.11 -6.77
CA LEU A 245 -8.87 1.03 -5.71
C LEU A 245 -10.27 1.63 -5.93
N TYR A 246 -10.68 1.92 -7.16
CA TYR A 246 -12.02 2.44 -7.44
C TYR A 246 -13.08 1.40 -7.04
N ARG A 247 -12.98 0.19 -7.60
CA ARG A 247 -13.94 -0.91 -7.34
C ARG A 247 -14.00 -1.25 -5.85
N LEU A 248 -12.86 -1.48 -5.21
CA LEU A 248 -12.82 -1.84 -3.79
C LEU A 248 -13.31 -0.73 -2.86
N SER A 249 -13.06 0.53 -3.21
CA SER A 249 -13.57 1.65 -2.41
C SER A 249 -15.08 1.77 -2.55
N LYS A 250 -15.62 1.63 -3.77
CA LYS A 250 -17.06 1.64 -4.05
C LYS A 250 -17.77 0.56 -3.23
N ASP A 251 -17.33 -0.69 -3.35
CA ASP A 251 -17.92 -1.83 -2.62
C ASP A 251 -17.87 -1.61 -1.10
N PHE A 252 -16.71 -1.16 -0.59
CA PHE A 252 -16.54 -0.89 0.84
C PHE A 252 -17.47 0.24 1.33
N PHE A 253 -17.63 1.32 0.56
CA PHE A 253 -18.53 2.41 0.92
C PHE A 253 -20.00 2.01 0.88
N THR A 254 -20.42 1.18 -0.08
CA THR A 254 -21.77 0.60 -0.10
C THR A 254 -22.00 -0.19 1.19
N VAL A 255 -21.09 -1.10 1.57
CA VAL A 255 -21.19 -1.85 2.84
C VAL A 255 -21.33 -0.93 4.05
N VAL A 256 -20.49 0.10 4.16
CA VAL A 256 -20.49 0.98 5.34
C VAL A 256 -21.68 1.94 5.36
N PHE A 257 -22.16 2.44 4.22
CA PHE A 257 -23.23 3.44 4.19
C PHE A 257 -24.64 2.86 4.15
N GLU A 258 -24.80 1.64 3.64
CA GLU A 258 -26.10 0.95 3.64
C GLU A 258 -26.35 0.13 4.91
N ALA A 259 -25.32 -0.06 5.74
CA ALA A 259 -25.45 -0.77 7.01
C ALA A 259 -26.45 -0.06 7.95
N PRO A 260 -27.36 -0.80 8.61
CA PRO A 260 -28.42 -0.22 9.43
C PRO A 260 -27.88 0.47 10.70
N VAL A 261 -26.74 0.01 11.21
CA VAL A 261 -26.06 0.56 12.39
C VAL A 261 -24.57 0.61 12.10
N VAL A 262 -23.97 1.78 12.27
CA VAL A 262 -22.56 2.03 11.97
C VAL A 262 -21.97 2.89 13.08
N ASP A 263 -20.75 2.58 13.49
CA ASP A 263 -19.99 3.40 14.42
C ASP A 263 -19.75 4.82 13.86
N GLY A 264 -19.87 5.83 14.72
CA GLY A 264 -19.80 7.24 14.32
C GLY A 264 -18.42 7.66 13.78
N ASP A 265 -17.34 7.12 14.35
CA ASP A 265 -15.98 7.41 13.89
C ASP A 265 -15.70 6.72 12.57
N LEU A 266 -16.15 5.46 12.43
CA LEU A 266 -16.04 4.71 11.17
C LEU A 266 -16.75 5.46 10.04
N LEU A 267 -18.00 5.87 10.27
CA LEU A 267 -18.80 6.63 9.32
C LEU A 267 -18.16 7.98 8.96
N SER A 268 -17.59 8.69 9.95
CA SER A 268 -16.90 9.95 9.72
C SER A 268 -15.67 9.79 8.83
N TRP A 269 -14.83 8.79 9.10
CA TRP A 269 -13.63 8.54 8.31
C TRP A 269 -13.94 8.00 6.93
N ALA A 270 -14.96 7.14 6.79
CA ALA A 270 -15.42 6.68 5.48
C ALA A 270 -15.87 7.84 4.60
N ARG A 271 -16.65 8.79 5.14
CA ARG A 271 -17.06 10.01 4.42
C ARG A 271 -15.87 10.88 4.03
N LYS A 272 -14.91 11.11 4.93
CA LYS A 272 -13.70 11.89 4.63
C LYS A 272 -12.88 11.25 3.51
N LEU A 273 -12.74 9.91 3.53
CA LEU A 273 -12.03 9.18 2.50
C LEU A 273 -12.77 9.24 1.16
N LYS A 274 -14.09 9.02 1.14
CA LYS A 274 -14.91 9.16 -0.09
C LYS A 274 -14.72 10.54 -0.70
N THR A 275 -14.89 11.60 0.07
CA THR A 275 -14.69 12.98 -0.42
C THR A 275 -13.28 13.21 -0.95
N LEU A 276 -12.24 12.66 -0.28
CA LEU A 276 -10.87 12.77 -0.78
C LEU A 276 -10.70 12.08 -2.13
N LEU A 277 -11.22 10.87 -2.29
CA LEU A 277 -11.14 10.10 -3.54
C LEU A 277 -11.89 10.81 -4.68
N GLU A 278 -13.11 11.29 -4.43
CA GLU A 278 -13.92 12.04 -5.41
C GLU A 278 -13.23 13.33 -5.85
N THR A 279 -12.66 14.07 -4.90
CA THR A 279 -11.97 15.35 -5.21
C THR A 279 -10.60 15.17 -5.85
N THR A 280 -9.89 14.08 -5.53
CA THR A 280 -8.53 13.83 -6.02
C THR A 280 -8.55 13.18 -7.39
N PHE A 281 -9.42 12.19 -7.60
CA PHE A 281 -9.47 11.37 -8.81
C PHE A 281 -10.68 11.65 -9.70
N GLY A 282 -11.66 12.45 -9.26
CA GLY A 282 -12.88 12.70 -10.01
C GLY A 282 -13.80 11.49 -10.13
N TRP A 283 -13.65 10.51 -9.24
CA TRP A 283 -14.46 9.30 -9.22
C TRP A 283 -15.90 9.60 -8.79
N ASP A 284 -16.84 8.82 -9.32
CA ASP A 284 -18.21 8.76 -8.82
C ASP A 284 -18.35 7.50 -7.96
N LEU A 285 -18.44 7.72 -6.65
CA LEU A 285 -18.58 6.65 -5.65
C LEU A 285 -20.00 6.63 -5.07
N GLU A 286 -20.97 7.26 -5.75
CA GLU A 286 -22.38 7.14 -5.39
C GLU A 286 -22.98 5.85 -5.94
N ASP A 287 -23.86 5.25 -5.14
CA ASP A 287 -24.65 4.09 -5.54
C ASP A 287 -25.88 4.55 -6.34
N ASN A 288 -25.62 5.09 -7.53
CA ASN A 288 -26.66 5.47 -8.47
C ASN A 288 -26.92 4.28 -9.41
N ALA A 289 -28.17 3.82 -9.49
CA ALA A 289 -28.59 2.72 -10.36
C ALA A 289 -28.24 2.93 -11.86
N VAL A 290 -27.86 4.15 -12.25
CA VAL A 290 -27.36 4.49 -13.59
C VAL A 290 -25.92 4.00 -13.81
N ASN A 291 -25.09 3.93 -12.76
CA ASN A 291 -23.71 3.42 -12.84
C ASN A 291 -23.64 1.90 -13.02
N LEU A 292 -24.72 1.17 -12.74
CA LEU A 292 -24.85 -0.27 -13.03
C LEU A 292 -25.08 -0.57 -14.52
N ILE A 293 -25.42 0.45 -15.32
CA ILE A 293 -25.69 0.30 -16.75
C ILE A 293 -24.40 0.49 -17.58
N ASP A 294 -23.42 1.23 -17.05
CA ASP A 294 -22.10 1.41 -17.67
C ASP A 294 -21.06 0.37 -17.19
N GLU A 295 -21.36 -0.42 -16.17
CA GLU A 295 -20.48 -1.48 -15.66
C GLU A 295 -20.75 -2.80 -16.38
N ASP A 296 -19.91 -3.07 -17.39
CA ASP A 296 -19.60 -4.39 -17.94
C ASP A 296 -20.79 -5.26 -18.39
N ASP A 297 -21.09 -5.21 -19.70
CA ASP A 297 -21.84 -6.23 -20.47
C ASP A 297 -21.32 -7.68 -20.22
N GLU A 298 -20.13 -7.84 -19.61
CA GLU A 298 -19.56 -9.12 -19.18
C GLU A 298 -20.36 -9.80 -18.05
N PHE A 299 -21.01 -9.03 -17.17
CA PHE A 299 -21.82 -9.57 -16.06
C PHE A 299 -23.33 -9.46 -16.29
N ALA A 300 -23.75 -8.88 -17.43
CA ALA A 300 -25.14 -8.86 -17.82
C ALA A 300 -25.64 -10.30 -18.08
N PRO A 301 -26.86 -10.65 -17.62
CA PRO A 301 -27.41 -11.96 -17.89
C PRO A 301 -27.57 -12.15 -19.41
N VAL A 302 -27.04 -13.26 -19.94
CA VAL A 302 -27.24 -13.61 -21.36
C VAL A 302 -28.73 -13.85 -21.61
N VAL A 303 -29.37 -12.91 -22.31
CA VAL A 303 -30.78 -13.01 -22.69
C VAL A 303 -30.90 -14.03 -23.82
N VAL A 304 -31.42 -15.21 -23.52
CA VAL A 304 -31.77 -16.21 -24.54
C VAL A 304 -33.23 -16.00 -24.91
N GLU A 305 -33.49 -15.52 -26.12
CA GLU A 305 -34.85 -15.50 -26.65
C GLU A 305 -35.33 -16.95 -26.77
N MET A 306 -36.39 -17.29 -26.02
CA MET A 306 -37.03 -18.59 -26.17
C MET A 306 -37.88 -18.54 -27.43
N ASP A 307 -37.43 -19.22 -28.49
CA ASP A 307 -38.25 -19.44 -29.68
C ASP A 307 -39.59 -20.06 -29.25
N GLY A 308 -40.67 -19.32 -29.55
CA GLY A 308 -42.02 -19.68 -29.17
C GLY A 308 -42.39 -21.08 -29.67
N SER A 309 -42.93 -21.88 -28.76
CA SER A 309 -43.55 -23.18 -29.06
C SER A 309 -44.88 -23.02 -29.79
#